data_AF-R5DLF4-F1
#
_entry.id   AF-R5DLF4-F1
#
_cell.length_a   1.000
_cell.length_b   1.000
_cell.length_c   1.000
_cell.angle_alpha   90.00
_cell.angle_beta   90.00
_cell.angle_gamma   90.00
#
_symmetry.space_group_name_H-M   'P 1'
#
loop_
_entity.id
_entity.type
_entity.pdbx_description
1 polymer ?
#
loop_
_entity_poly.entity_id
_entity_poly.type
_entity_poly.pdbx_seq_one_letter_code
_entity_poly.pdbx_strand_id
1 'polypeptide(L)'
;MKDNKSLFQRVKLYAIPGLITCAVIVFIYVFKGIWPFGANRIDYFDNMQQVAPLYAHLWDWMHGKASLWFDWYTGFGTNVSMSISAFSMLSPFNLLLYLFPRTLILESISILTLVKMIFMAVAMYVYINKKPCMHILIKNITAFHII
;
A
#
# COMPACT_ATOMS: atom_id res chain seq x y z
N MET A 1 -10.46 -7.37 34.61
CA MET A 1 -10.30 -5.98 34.08
C MET A 1 -8.85 -5.46 34.02
N LYS A 2 -7.79 -6.27 34.23
CA LYS A 2 -6.38 -5.83 34.15
C LYS A 2 -5.75 -5.94 32.74
N ASP A 3 -6.34 -6.73 31.84
CA ASP A 3 -5.78 -6.99 30.50
C ASP A 3 -5.97 -5.86 29.47
N ASN A 4 -6.98 -5.00 29.63
CA ASN A 4 -7.27 -4.01 28.59
C ASN A 4 -6.20 -2.90 28.51
N LYS A 5 -5.56 -2.57 29.64
CA LYS A 5 -4.45 -1.59 29.69
C LYS A 5 -3.19 -2.12 28.98
N SER A 6 -2.88 -3.41 29.11
CA SER A 6 -1.69 -4.02 28.49
C SER A 6 -1.85 -4.19 26.98
N LEU A 7 -3.05 -4.58 26.52
CA LEU A 7 -3.40 -4.64 25.10
C LEU A 7 -3.33 -3.27 24.44
N PHE A 8 -3.89 -2.23 25.07
CA PHE A 8 -3.85 -0.88 24.56
C PHE A 8 -2.41 -0.33 24.44
N GLN A 9 -1.54 -0.62 25.41
CA GLN A 9 -0.11 -0.28 25.35
C GLN A 9 0.60 -1.00 24.20
N ARG A 10 0.28 -2.28 23.96
CA ARG A 10 0.82 -3.04 22.82
C ARG A 10 0.37 -2.43 21.50
N VAL A 11 -0.92 -2.15 21.31
CA VAL A 11 -1.46 -1.53 20.09
C VAL A 11 -0.79 -0.18 19.82
N LYS A 12 -0.60 0.65 20.85
CA LYS A 12 0.13 1.92 20.73
C LYS A 12 1.55 1.73 20.19
N LEU A 13 2.29 0.76 20.72
CA LEU A 13 3.66 0.46 20.26
C LEU A 13 3.68 0.03 18.78
N TYR A 14 2.69 -0.77 18.35
CA TYR A 14 2.56 -1.19 16.94
C TYR A 14 2.11 -0.07 16.01
N ALA A 15 1.44 0.98 16.52
CA ALA A 15 1.00 2.11 15.72
C ALA A 15 2.13 3.11 15.39
N ILE A 16 3.17 3.18 16.22
CA ILE A 16 4.32 4.09 16.05
C ILE A 16 4.97 3.96 14.66
N PRO A 17 5.41 2.78 14.19
CA PRO A 17 6.05 2.67 12.88
C PRO A 17 5.11 3.09 11.75
N GLY A 18 3.82 2.76 11.84
CA GLY A 18 2.82 3.20 10.86
C GLY A 18 2.66 4.72 10.81
N LEU A 19 2.65 5.39 11.97
CA LEU A 19 2.58 6.85 12.06
C LEU A 19 3.83 7.53 11.49
N ILE A 20 5.02 6.99 11.77
CA ILE A 20 6.28 7.49 11.21
C ILE A 20 6.27 7.36 9.68
N THR A 21 5.90 6.18 9.16
CA THR A 21 5.78 5.96 7.71
C THR A 21 4.76 6.91 7.08
N CYS A 22 3.61 7.12 7.72
CA CYS A 22 2.60 8.07 7.26
C CYS A 22 3.18 9.49 7.18
N ALA A 23 3.82 9.98 8.24
CA ALA A 23 4.39 11.32 8.28
C ALA A 23 5.44 11.54 7.19
N VAL A 24 6.33 10.56 6.97
CA VAL A 24 7.37 10.64 5.93
C VAL A 24 6.76 10.66 4.53
N ILE A 25 5.78 9.79 4.24
CA ILE A 25 5.15 9.75 2.91
C ILE A 25 4.34 11.02 2.65
N VAL A 26 3.56 11.50 3.63
CA VAL A 26 2.82 12.76 3.52
C VAL A 26 3.76 13.93 3.27
N PHE A 27 4.88 13.99 4.01
CA PHE A 27 5.91 15.00 3.78
C PHE A 27 6.41 14.97 2.32
N ILE A 28 6.74 13.78 1.79
CA ILE A 28 7.15 13.63 0.39
C ILE A 28 6.05 14.10 -0.57
N TYR A 29 4.78 13.76 -0.31
CA TYR A 29 3.67 14.16 -1.18
C TYR A 29 3.46 15.67 -1.19
N VAL A 30 3.58 16.33 -0.04
CA VAL A 30 3.51 17.80 0.05
C VAL A 30 4.67 18.44 -0.71
N PHE A 31 5.91 18.02 -0.47
CA PHE A 31 7.09 18.62 -1.09
C PHE A 31 7.17 18.38 -2.60
N LYS A 32 6.74 17.21 -3.08
CA LYS A 32 6.68 16.90 -4.51
C LYS A 32 5.37 17.35 -5.19
N GLY A 33 4.43 17.92 -4.43
CA GLY A 33 3.13 18.32 -4.94
C GLY A 33 2.32 17.16 -5.55
N ILE A 34 2.40 15.98 -4.94
CA ILE A 34 1.68 14.78 -5.38
C ILE A 34 0.26 14.82 -4.83
N TRP A 35 -0.72 14.42 -5.66
CA TRP A 35 -2.13 14.34 -5.25
C TRP A 35 -2.29 13.52 -3.95
N PRO A 36 -3.07 14.00 -2.96
CA PRO A 36 -4.02 15.11 -3.01
C PRO A 36 -3.46 16.51 -2.74
N PHE A 37 -2.17 16.64 -2.40
CA PHE A 37 -1.59 17.93 -1.98
C PHE A 37 -1.09 18.80 -3.14
N GLY A 38 -0.99 18.24 -4.35
CA GLY A 38 -0.71 18.99 -5.57
C GLY A 38 -1.21 18.26 -6.82
N ALA A 39 -0.78 18.76 -7.99
CA ALA A 39 -1.25 18.28 -9.30
C ALA A 39 -0.41 17.12 -9.87
N ASN A 40 0.74 16.81 -9.28
CA ASN A 40 1.60 15.73 -9.77
C ASN A 40 1.03 14.38 -9.36
N ARG A 41 1.35 13.35 -10.14
CA ARG A 41 0.97 11.96 -9.85
C ARG A 41 2.19 11.11 -9.51
N ILE A 42 1.94 9.98 -8.86
CA ILE A 42 2.98 9.03 -8.43
C ILE A 42 3.30 7.98 -9.51
N ASP A 43 2.43 7.83 -10.51
CA ASP A 43 2.62 6.92 -11.63
C ASP A 43 3.63 7.49 -12.63
N TYR A 44 4.80 6.83 -12.69
CA TYR A 44 5.89 7.20 -13.57
C TYR A 44 6.41 5.95 -14.30
N PHE A 45 6.81 6.11 -15.56
CA PHE A 45 7.30 5.03 -16.44
C PHE A 45 6.41 3.78 -16.42
N ASP A 46 6.95 2.63 -16.00
CA ASP A 46 6.27 1.34 -15.98
C ASP A 46 4.96 1.38 -15.18
N ASN A 47 4.89 2.17 -14.12
CA ASN A 47 3.68 2.30 -13.32
C ASN A 47 2.56 2.98 -14.13
N MET A 48 2.91 3.94 -15.00
CA MET A 48 1.95 4.63 -15.89
C MET A 48 1.54 3.73 -17.08
N GLN A 49 2.45 2.91 -17.59
CA GLN A 49 2.20 2.11 -18.80
C GLN A 49 1.56 0.74 -18.51
N GLN A 50 1.89 0.11 -17.38
CA GLN A 50 1.44 -1.25 -17.06
C GLN A 50 0.46 -1.28 -15.88
N VAL A 51 0.71 -0.52 -14.83
CA VAL A 51 -0.06 -0.64 -13.57
C VAL A 51 -1.31 0.24 -13.57
N ALA A 52 -1.22 1.46 -14.09
CA ALA A 52 -2.35 2.37 -14.30
C ALA A 52 -3.53 1.73 -15.08
N PRO A 53 -3.33 1.10 -16.26
CA PRO A 53 -4.42 0.44 -16.96
C PRO A 53 -4.97 -0.77 -16.20
N LEU A 54 -4.15 -1.48 -15.42
CA LEU A 54 -4.62 -2.56 -14.55
C LEU A 54 -5.52 -2.06 -13.42
N TYR A 55 -5.21 -0.91 -12.82
CA TYR A 55 -6.08 -0.29 -11.82
C TYR A 55 -7.40 0.18 -12.43
N ALA A 56 -7.38 0.73 -13.65
CA ALA A 56 -8.60 1.08 -14.37
C ALA A 56 -9.45 -0.16 -14.70
N HIS A 57 -8.83 -1.24 -15.18
CA HIS A 57 -9.51 -2.50 -15.45
C HIS A 57 -10.10 -3.13 -14.18
N LEU A 58 -9.35 -3.12 -13.08
CA LEU A 58 -9.83 -3.61 -11.78
C LEU A 58 -11.05 -2.80 -11.31
N TRP A 59 -11.02 -1.47 -11.45
CA TRP A 59 -12.17 -0.63 -11.13
C TRP A 59 -13.38 -0.96 -12.01
N ASP A 60 -13.18 -1.14 -13.32
CA ASP A 60 -14.26 -1.50 -14.25
C ASP A 60 -14.86 -2.87 -13.91
N TRP A 61 -14.03 -3.85 -13.51
CA TRP A 61 -14.51 -5.13 -12.98
C TRP A 61 -15.33 -4.96 -11.69
N MET A 62 -14.84 -4.18 -10.73
CA MET A 62 -15.55 -3.93 -9.45
C MET A 62 -16.91 -3.27 -9.65
N HIS A 63 -17.09 -2.55 -10.76
CA HIS A 63 -18.35 -1.89 -11.15
C HIS A 63 -19.15 -2.69 -12.20
N GLY A 64 -18.78 -3.94 -12.48
CA GLY A 64 -19.51 -4.84 -13.37
C GLY A 64 -19.40 -4.53 -14.86
N LYS A 65 -18.41 -3.73 -15.27
CA LYS A 65 -18.21 -3.28 -16.66
C LYS A 65 -17.20 -4.13 -17.44
N ALA A 66 -16.39 -4.93 -16.74
CA ALA A 66 -15.38 -5.81 -17.32
C ALA A 66 -15.32 -7.15 -16.58
N SER A 67 -14.78 -8.18 -17.23
CA SER A 67 -14.45 -9.44 -16.57
C SER A 67 -13.12 -9.31 -15.82
N LEU A 68 -12.94 -10.09 -14.75
CA LEU A 68 -11.74 -10.00 -13.91
C LEU A 68 -10.50 -10.52 -14.63
N TRP A 69 -10.61 -11.64 -15.35
CA TRP A 69 -9.43 -12.37 -15.82
C TRP A 69 -9.09 -12.10 -17.28
N PHE A 70 -9.92 -11.32 -17.95
CA PHE A 70 -9.86 -11.15 -19.38
C PHE A 70 -10.24 -9.72 -19.74
N ASP A 71 -9.50 -9.10 -20.66
CA ASP A 71 -9.83 -7.77 -21.15
C ASP A 71 -10.11 -7.82 -22.65
N TRP A 72 -11.30 -7.37 -23.05
CA TRP A 72 -11.71 -7.30 -24.46
C TRP A 72 -11.17 -6.08 -25.19
N TYR A 73 -10.77 -5.03 -24.46
CA TYR A 73 -10.38 -3.76 -25.05
C TYR A 73 -8.89 -3.71 -25.40
N THR A 74 -8.06 -4.54 -24.74
CA THR A 74 -6.64 -4.64 -25.02
C THR A 74 -6.34 -5.74 -26.02
N GLY A 75 -5.72 -5.39 -27.16
CA GLY A 75 -5.17 -6.34 -28.12
C GLY A 75 -6.18 -7.29 -28.76
N PHE A 76 -7.43 -6.86 -28.97
CA PHE A 76 -8.56 -7.69 -29.45
C PHE A 76 -8.96 -8.85 -28.53
N GLY A 77 -8.58 -8.78 -27.25
CA GLY A 77 -8.84 -9.83 -26.28
C GLY A 77 -7.55 -10.38 -25.71
N THR A 78 -7.25 -10.04 -24.46
CA THR A 78 -6.05 -10.53 -23.78
C THR A 78 -6.38 -11.10 -22.42
N ASN A 79 -5.65 -12.15 -22.05
CA ASN A 79 -5.74 -12.73 -20.72
C ASN A 79 -4.92 -11.88 -19.74
N VAL A 80 -5.58 -11.29 -18.75
CA VAL A 80 -4.94 -10.40 -17.75
C VAL A 80 -4.69 -11.10 -16.41
N SER A 81 -4.97 -12.40 -16.31
CA SER A 81 -4.84 -13.15 -15.05
C SER A 81 -3.42 -13.14 -14.49
N MET A 82 -2.42 -13.27 -15.36
CA MET A 82 -1.00 -13.16 -14.98
C MET A 82 -0.70 -11.77 -14.41
N SER A 83 -1.13 -10.71 -15.09
CA SER A 83 -0.88 -9.33 -14.66
C SER A 83 -1.57 -9.01 -13.33
N ILE A 84 -2.81 -9.47 -13.14
CA ILE A 84 -3.56 -9.27 -11.89
C ILE A 84 -2.88 -9.98 -10.72
N SER A 85 -2.35 -11.17 -10.95
CA SER A 85 -1.58 -11.90 -9.94
C SER A 85 -0.22 -11.23 -9.68
N ALA A 86 0.53 -10.87 -10.73
CA ALA A 86 1.88 -10.33 -10.64
C ALA A 86 1.92 -8.98 -9.90
N PHE A 87 0.94 -8.11 -10.17
CA PHE A 87 0.85 -6.81 -9.51
C PHE A 87 0.00 -6.80 -8.23
N SER A 88 -0.32 -8.00 -7.69
CA SER A 88 -1.11 -8.15 -6.46
C SER A 88 -2.42 -7.34 -6.47
N MET A 89 -3.12 -7.35 -7.60
CA MET A 89 -4.29 -6.50 -7.83
C MET A 89 -5.49 -6.87 -6.95
N LEU A 90 -5.58 -8.14 -6.53
CA LEU A 90 -6.63 -8.63 -5.63
C LEU A 90 -6.32 -8.40 -4.13
N SER A 91 -5.29 -7.61 -3.82
CA SER A 91 -5.02 -7.20 -2.45
C SER A 91 -6.25 -6.54 -1.82
N PRO A 92 -6.58 -6.82 -0.54
CA PRO A 92 -7.75 -6.22 0.12
C PRO A 92 -7.71 -4.68 0.14
N PHE A 93 -6.51 -4.09 0.07
CA PHE A 93 -6.35 -2.63 0.01
C PHE A 93 -6.85 -2.03 -1.30
N ASN A 94 -6.80 -2.79 -2.41
CA ASN A 94 -7.28 -2.30 -3.70
C ASN A 94 -8.81 -2.21 -3.75
N LEU A 95 -9.54 -2.84 -2.81
CA LEU A 95 -10.98 -2.63 -2.68
C LEU A 95 -11.33 -1.17 -2.35
N LEU A 96 -10.40 -0.40 -1.77
CA LEU A 96 -10.60 1.03 -1.55
C LEU A 96 -10.83 1.80 -2.86
N LEU A 97 -10.39 1.27 -4.02
CA LEU A 97 -10.69 1.83 -5.34
C LEU A 97 -12.18 1.93 -5.62
N TYR A 98 -13.00 1.07 -5.00
CA TYR A 98 -14.45 1.13 -5.15
C TYR A 98 -15.01 2.49 -4.76
N LEU A 99 -14.39 3.15 -3.78
CA LEU A 99 -14.86 4.40 -3.21
C LEU A 99 -14.47 5.62 -4.07
N PHE A 100 -13.53 5.47 -5.01
CA PHE A 100 -13.05 6.56 -5.84
C PHE A 100 -13.78 6.61 -7.19
N PRO A 101 -14.08 7.82 -7.70
CA PRO A 101 -14.67 7.96 -9.03
C PRO A 101 -13.66 7.58 -10.12
N ARG A 102 -14.15 7.07 -11.26
CA ARG A 102 -13.32 6.57 -12.36
C ARG A 102 -12.27 7.58 -12.86
N THR A 103 -12.60 8.86 -12.81
CA THR A 103 -11.73 9.96 -13.27
C THR A 103 -10.51 10.19 -12.38
N LEU A 104 -10.55 9.74 -11.11
CA LEU A 104 -9.50 9.93 -10.12
C LEU A 104 -8.76 8.62 -9.80
N ILE A 105 -8.94 7.56 -10.59
CA ILE A 105 -8.29 6.26 -10.32
C ILE A 105 -6.77 6.42 -10.28
N LEU A 106 -6.19 7.15 -11.24
CA LEU A 106 -4.74 7.30 -11.35
C LEU A 106 -4.18 8.10 -10.18
N GLU A 107 -4.88 9.17 -9.79
CA GLU A 107 -4.57 9.97 -8.61
C GLU A 107 -4.68 9.15 -7.33
N SER A 108 -5.71 8.31 -7.21
CA SER A 108 -5.97 7.49 -6.03
C SER A 108 -4.89 6.44 -5.74
N ILE A 109 -4.01 6.15 -6.72
CA ILE A 109 -2.85 5.26 -6.53
C ILE A 109 -1.94 5.80 -5.43
N SER A 110 -1.82 7.12 -5.24
CA SER A 110 -1.01 7.70 -4.17
C SER A 110 -1.58 7.34 -2.78
N ILE A 111 -2.89 7.47 -2.58
CA ILE A 111 -3.57 7.11 -1.33
C ILE A 111 -3.45 5.61 -1.07
N LEU A 112 -3.68 4.78 -2.10
CA LEU A 112 -3.51 3.33 -1.98
C LEU A 112 -2.09 2.95 -1.58
N THR A 113 -1.09 3.60 -2.18
CA THR A 113 0.32 3.36 -1.89
C THR A 113 0.64 3.74 -0.46
N LEU A 114 0.17 4.90 0.00
CA LEU A 114 0.31 5.34 1.39
C LEU A 114 -0.29 4.34 2.38
N VAL A 115 -1.53 3.89 2.14
CA VAL A 115 -2.20 2.90 3.01
C VAL A 115 -1.40 1.59 3.05
N LYS A 116 -1.03 1.06 1.88
CA LYS A 116 -0.23 -0.18 1.81
C LYS A 116 1.08 -0.05 2.58
N MET A 117 1.79 1.07 2.43
CA MET A 117 3.06 1.32 3.12
C MET A 117 2.92 1.37 4.65
N ILE A 118 1.85 2.00 5.17
CA ILE A 118 1.57 2.02 6.61
C ILE A 118 1.36 0.59 7.14
N PHE A 119 0.52 -0.21 6.47
CA PHE A 119 0.26 -1.58 6.89
C PHE A 119 1.49 -2.48 6.76
N MET A 120 2.31 -2.29 5.73
CA MET A 120 3.59 -3.00 5.59
C MET A 120 4.55 -2.69 6.74
N ALA A 121 4.68 -1.42 7.13
CA ALA A 121 5.52 -1.01 8.27
C ALA A 121 5.05 -1.64 9.60
N VAL A 122 3.74 -1.62 9.86
CA VAL A 122 3.15 -2.24 11.05
C VAL A 122 3.34 -3.76 11.03
N ALA A 123 3.08 -4.42 9.89
CA ALA A 123 3.22 -5.87 9.75
C ALA A 123 4.67 -6.32 9.97
N MET A 124 5.65 -5.59 9.43
CA MET A 124 7.07 -5.87 9.62
C MET A 124 7.46 -5.74 11.10
N TYR A 125 7.01 -4.68 11.77
CA TYR A 125 7.27 -4.47 13.19
C TYR A 125 6.64 -5.58 14.06
N VAL A 126 5.43 -6.05 13.73
CA VAL A 126 4.82 -7.23 14.37
C VAL A 126 5.65 -8.49 14.15
N TYR A 127 6.12 -8.71 12.92
CA TYR A 127 6.93 -9.89 12.57
C TYR A 127 8.24 -9.95 13.35
N ILE A 128 8.97 -8.83 13.43
CA ILE A 128 10.22 -8.72 14.20
C ILE A 128 9.96 -9.03 15.69
N ASN A 129 8.92 -8.46 16.29
CA ASN A 129 8.62 -8.67 17.71
C ASN A 129 8.18 -10.10 18.05
N LYS A 130 7.62 -10.84 17.10
CA LYS A 130 7.25 -12.25 17.30
C LYS A 130 8.42 -13.22 17.17
N LYS A 131 9.54 -12.84 16.54
CA LYS A 131 10.72 -13.72 16.38
C LYS A 131 11.88 -13.27 17.29
N PRO A 132 12.08 -13.93 18.45
CA PRO A 132 13.05 -13.49 19.46
C PRO A 132 14.50 -13.44 18.96
N CYS A 133 14.91 -14.33 18.05
CA CYS A 133 16.24 -14.32 17.44
C CYS A 133 16.55 -13.00 16.70
N MET A 134 15.56 -12.43 16.02
CA MET A 134 15.71 -11.19 15.27
C MET A 134 15.67 -9.95 16.18
N HIS A 135 14.90 -10.00 17.27
CA HIS A 135 14.89 -8.98 18.31
C HIS A 135 16.26 -8.87 19.04
N ILE A 136 16.92 -10.01 19.29
CA ILE A 136 18.26 -10.06 19.90
C ILE A 136 19.31 -9.47 18.94
N LEU A 137 19.23 -9.78 17.64
CA LEU A 137 20.15 -9.23 16.63
C LEU A 137 20.06 -7.70 16.55
N ILE A 138 18.85 -7.13 16.52
CA ILE A 138 18.64 -5.68 16.48
C ILE A 138 19.18 -5.00 17.73
N LYS A 139 18.93 -5.58 18.92
CA LYS A 139 19.48 -5.05 20.18
C LYS A 139 21.01 -5.05 20.19
N ASN A 140 21.63 -6.10 19.68
CA ASN A 140 23.10 -6.21 19.61
C ASN A 140 23.70 -5.19 18.63
N ILE A 141 23.05 -4.91 17.49
CA ILE A 141 23.50 -3.89 16.53
C ILE A 141 23.38 -2.48 17.12
N THR A 142 22.29 -2.18 17.83
CA THR A 142 22.13 -0.87 18.51
C THR A 142 23.09 -0.69 19.69
N ALA A 143 23.47 -1.77 20.38
CA ALA A 143 24.48 -1.72 21.42
C ALA A 143 25.90 -1.47 20.86
N PHE A 144 26.18 -1.94 19.64
CA PHE A 144 27.48 -1.77 18.97
C PHE A 144 27.71 -0.36 18.40
N HIS A 145 26.66 0.47 18.27
CA HIS A 145 26.79 1.87 17.83
C HIS A 145 26.91 2.88 18.99
N ILE A 146 26.91 2.41 20.24
CA ILE A 146 27.00 3.25 21.46
C ILE A 146 28.35 3.02 22.20
N ILE A 147 29.27 2.23 21.64
CA ILE A 147 30.65 2.04 22.12
C ILE A 147 31.58 2.55 21.02
#